data_AF-A0A919SK41-F1
#
_entry.id   AF-A0A919SK41-F1
#
_cell.length_a   1.000
_cell.length_b   1.000
_cell.length_c   1.000
_cell.angle_alpha   90.00
_cell.angle_beta   90.00
_cell.angle_gamma   90.00
#
_symmetry.space_group_name_H-M   'P 1'
#
loop_
_entity.id
_entity.type
_entity.pdbx_description
1 polymer ?
#
loop_
_entity_poly.entity_id
_entity_poly.type
_entity_poly.pdbx_seq_one_letter_code
_entity_poly.pdbx_strand_id
1 'polypeptide(L)'
;MPGGDGPWIAYRDVPGLSGRANAAVRAVEGRRWLPGVVAAAVGVWSWHVHGSRRRLRPWEAEHTCVCCGVDQARNCLSEAIATLPAHAARELRTLVDRLDEVLLQRTHHDPQTPVEDPWWQRRF
;
A
#
# COMPACT_ATOMS: atom_id res chain seq x y z
N MET A 1 24.69 -18.51 23.12
CA MET A 1 25.04 -18.07 21.76
C MET A 1 23.86 -17.28 21.21
N PRO A 2 23.90 -15.93 21.12
CA PRO A 2 22.84 -15.21 20.44
C PRO A 2 23.18 -15.16 18.95
N GLY A 3 22.31 -15.72 18.12
CA GLY A 3 22.42 -15.70 16.67
C GLY A 3 21.05 -15.40 16.08
N GLY A 4 20.97 -14.33 15.29
CA GLY A 4 19.83 -14.08 14.41
C GLY A 4 19.17 -12.71 14.51
N ASP A 5 19.92 -11.61 14.63
CA ASP A 5 19.40 -10.25 14.43
C ASP A 5 19.31 -9.93 12.92
N GLY A 6 18.46 -10.65 12.20
CA GLY A 6 17.96 -10.18 10.91
C GLY A 6 16.85 -9.14 11.16
N PRO A 7 16.65 -8.14 10.29
CA PRO A 7 15.52 -7.22 10.42
C PRO A 7 14.25 -8.05 10.19
N TRP A 8 13.63 -8.48 11.28
CA TRP A 8 12.32 -9.12 11.26
C TRP A 8 11.35 -8.08 10.71
N ILE A 9 11.01 -8.19 9.42
CA ILE A 9 9.81 -7.55 8.90
C ILE A 9 8.66 -8.25 9.63
N ALA A 10 8.30 -7.73 10.79
CA ALA A 10 7.17 -8.23 11.55
C ALA A 10 5.98 -8.23 10.61
N TYR A 11 5.36 -9.41 10.39
CA TYR A 11 4.13 -9.56 9.61
C TYR A 11 3.13 -8.53 10.10
N ARG A 12 3.03 -7.40 9.40
CA ARG A 12 2.15 -6.32 9.83
C ARG A 12 0.84 -6.50 9.10
N ASP A 13 -0.19 -6.74 9.89
CA ASP A 13 -1.55 -6.72 9.37
C ASP A 13 -1.84 -5.33 8.79
N VAL A 14 -2.58 -5.33 7.69
CA VAL A 14 -3.10 -4.12 7.08
C VAL A 14 -4.15 -3.54 8.05
N PRO A 15 -3.92 -2.35 8.61
CA PRO A 15 -4.88 -1.72 9.52
C PRO A 15 -6.21 -1.49 8.81
N GLY A 16 -7.32 -1.80 9.49
CA GLY A 16 -8.67 -1.61 8.94
C GLY A 16 -9.22 -2.79 8.12
N LEU A 17 -8.41 -3.82 7.87
CA LEU A 17 -8.90 -5.10 7.33
C LEU A 17 -9.32 -6.05 8.46
N SER A 18 -10.31 -6.92 8.18
CA SER A 18 -10.68 -8.00 9.08
C SER A 18 -9.53 -9.00 9.26
N GLY A 19 -9.54 -9.75 10.36
CA GLY A 19 -8.54 -10.81 10.59
C GLY A 19 -8.55 -11.88 9.49
N ARG A 20 -9.72 -12.15 8.90
CA ARG A 20 -9.87 -13.08 7.77
C ARG A 20 -9.23 -12.51 6.49
N ALA A 21 -9.44 -11.23 6.20
CA ALA A 21 -8.81 -10.56 5.08
C ALA A 21 -7.27 -10.49 5.25
N ASN A 22 -6.79 -10.17 6.46
CA ASN A 22 -5.35 -10.20 6.77
C ASN A 22 -4.74 -11.60 6.62
N ALA A 23 -5.45 -12.67 7.01
CA ALA A 23 -5.00 -14.03 6.76
C ALA A 23 -4.86 -14.34 5.26
N ALA A 24 -5.80 -13.86 4.43
CA ALA A 24 -5.73 -14.02 2.98
C ALA A 24 -4.57 -13.21 2.37
N VAL A 25 -4.31 -11.99 2.86
CA VAL A 25 -3.15 -11.18 2.48
C VAL A 25 -1.86 -11.91 2.78
N ARG A 26 -1.67 -12.41 4.00
CA ARG A 26 -0.47 -13.20 4.37
C ARG A 26 -0.28 -14.44 3.49
N ALA A 27 -1.36 -15.11 3.12
CA ALA A 27 -1.31 -16.28 2.24
C ALA A 27 -0.87 -15.92 0.80
N VAL A 28 -1.28 -14.76 0.28
CA VAL A 28 -0.83 -14.26 -1.03
C VAL A 28 0.62 -13.79 -0.95
N GLU A 29 0.97 -13.01 0.07
CA GLU A 29 2.33 -12.53 0.29
C GLU A 29 3.30 -13.71 0.36
N GLY A 30 3.06 -14.71 1.21
CA GLY A 30 3.94 -15.89 1.31
C GLY A 30 4.08 -16.74 0.03
N ARG A 31 3.24 -16.52 -1.00
CA ARG A 31 3.31 -17.23 -2.28
C ARG A 31 3.90 -16.39 -3.41
N ARG A 32 3.72 -15.08 -3.40
CA ARG A 32 4.04 -14.20 -4.54
C ARG A 32 4.97 -13.05 -4.21
N TRP A 33 5.05 -12.64 -2.94
CA TRP A 33 5.78 -11.45 -2.51
C TRP A 33 6.56 -11.72 -1.22
N LEU A 34 7.09 -10.66 -0.63
CA LEU A 34 7.62 -10.70 0.72
C LEU A 34 6.49 -10.39 1.73
N PRO A 35 6.55 -10.96 2.93
CA PRO A 35 5.66 -10.57 4.03
C PRO A 35 5.60 -9.06 4.25
N GLY A 36 4.38 -8.54 4.46
CA GLY A 36 4.15 -7.13 4.80
C GLY A 36 4.18 -6.15 3.62
N VAL A 37 4.37 -6.63 2.39
CA VAL A 37 4.35 -5.78 1.18
C VAL A 37 3.05 -5.01 1.04
N VAL A 38 1.90 -5.64 1.30
CA VAL A 38 0.59 -4.97 1.15
C VAL A 38 0.42 -3.90 2.23
N ALA A 39 0.82 -4.20 3.47
CA ALA A 39 0.75 -3.23 4.57
C ALA A 39 1.69 -2.03 4.34
N ALA A 40 2.90 -2.27 3.84
CA ALA A 40 3.83 -1.21 3.47
C ALA A 40 3.28 -0.35 2.33
N ALA A 41 2.70 -0.96 1.28
CA ALA A 41 2.11 -0.24 0.16
C ALA A 41 0.93 0.65 0.62
N VAL A 42 0.06 0.16 1.51
CA VAL A 42 -0.99 0.99 2.14
C VAL A 42 -0.39 2.16 2.92
N GLY A 43 0.68 1.93 3.69
CA GLY A 43 1.35 2.97 4.46
C GLY A 43 1.93 4.08 3.57
N VAL A 44 2.67 3.71 2.52
CA VAL A 44 3.26 4.65 1.55
C VAL A 44 2.16 5.44 0.84
N TRP A 45 1.10 4.76 0.37
CA TRP A 45 0.00 5.42 -0.32
C TRP A 45 -0.75 6.39 0.59
N SER A 46 -1.09 5.96 1.81
CA SER A 46 -1.73 6.81 2.82
C SER A 46 -0.90 8.06 3.14
N TRP A 47 0.41 7.90 3.33
CA TRP A 47 1.31 9.03 3.58
C TRP A 47 1.29 10.04 2.43
N HIS A 48 1.34 9.55 1.19
CA HIS A 48 1.32 10.39 0.00
C HIS A 48 0.01 11.19 -0.12
N VAL A 49 -1.15 10.51 -0.12
CA VAL A 49 -2.44 11.17 -0.36
C VAL A 49 -2.83 12.15 0.74
N HIS A 50 -2.43 11.89 1.99
CA HIS A 50 -2.70 12.82 3.09
C HIS A 50 -1.73 14.01 3.12
N GLY A 51 -0.71 14.07 2.25
CA GLY A 51 0.22 15.20 2.11
C GLY A 51 0.83 15.62 3.45
N SER A 52 1.03 14.66 4.35
CA SER A 52 1.21 15.00 5.76
C SER A 52 2.57 15.66 5.98
N ARG A 53 2.60 16.83 6.65
CA ARG A 53 3.80 17.35 7.35
C ARG A 53 4.28 16.40 8.47
N ARG A 54 3.53 15.33 8.73
CA ARG A 54 3.84 14.28 9.69
C ARG A 54 4.95 13.43 9.07
N ARG A 55 6.18 13.60 9.56
CA ARG A 55 7.23 12.61 9.30
C ARG A 55 6.68 11.27 9.77
N LEU A 56 6.69 10.26 8.90
CA LEU A 56 6.56 8.88 9.34
C LEU A 56 7.57 8.71 10.48
N ARG A 57 7.11 8.23 11.63
CA ARG A 57 8.03 7.81 12.68
C ARG A 57 9.02 6.81 12.07
N PRO A 58 10.28 6.71 12.49
CA PRO A 58 11.24 5.79 11.87
C PRO A 58 10.73 4.33 11.72
N TRP A 59 9.92 3.84 12.66
CA TRP A 59 9.24 2.52 12.59
C TRP A 59 8.00 2.46 11.66
N GLU A 60 7.52 3.62 11.21
CA GLU A 60 6.58 3.81 10.10
C GLU A 60 7.34 4.18 8.80
N ALA A 61 8.62 4.56 8.87
CA ALA A 61 9.50 4.80 7.72
C ALA A 61 10.27 3.53 7.32
N GLU A 62 10.34 2.52 8.20
CA GLU A 62 10.60 1.12 7.85
C GLU A 62 9.55 0.55 6.85
N HIS A 63 8.54 1.34 6.48
CA HIS A 63 7.62 1.11 5.35
C HIS A 63 8.22 1.39 3.97
N THR A 64 9.52 1.69 3.84
CA THR A 64 10.16 1.55 2.55
C THR A 64 10.14 0.07 2.17
N CYS A 65 9.15 -0.37 1.36
CA CYS A 65 9.57 -1.31 0.33
C CYS A 65 10.71 -0.58 -0.37
N VAL A 66 11.92 -1.12 -0.26
CA VAL A 66 13.09 -0.60 -0.96
C VAL A 66 12.82 -0.55 -2.49
N CYS A 67 11.76 -1.23 -2.94
CA CYS A 67 11.25 -1.29 -4.29
C CYS A 67 10.15 -0.27 -4.67
N CYS A 68 9.47 0.39 -3.72
CA CYS A 68 8.23 1.11 -4.01
C CYS A 68 8.31 2.62 -3.75
N GLY A 69 8.54 3.39 -4.81
CA GLY A 69 8.05 4.77 -4.84
C GLY A 69 6.51 4.81 -4.69
N VAL A 70 5.96 6.02 -4.54
CA VAL A 70 4.52 6.25 -4.38
C VAL A 70 3.68 5.54 -5.46
N ASP A 71 4.10 5.65 -6.72
CA ASP A 71 3.39 5.05 -7.85
C ASP A 71 3.40 3.53 -7.80
N GLN A 72 4.55 2.97 -7.45
CA GLN A 72 4.72 1.53 -7.31
C GLN A 72 3.89 0.99 -6.15
N ALA A 73 3.70 1.77 -5.07
CA ALA A 73 2.81 1.38 -3.98
C ALA A 73 1.36 1.24 -4.47
N ARG A 74 0.84 2.21 -5.25
CA ARG A 74 -0.52 2.12 -5.79
C ARG A 74 -0.68 0.98 -6.80
N ASN A 75 0.35 0.69 -7.59
CA ASN A 75 0.42 -0.48 -8.47
C ASN A 75 0.35 -1.80 -7.69
N CYS A 76 1.17 -1.95 -6.65
CA CYS A 76 1.14 -3.14 -5.79
C CYS A 76 -0.24 -3.36 -5.16
N LEU A 77 -0.93 -2.30 -4.75
CA LEU A 77 -2.30 -2.39 -4.22
C LEU A 77 -3.29 -2.87 -5.29
N SER A 78 -3.19 -2.37 -6.53
CA SER A 78 -4.00 -2.87 -7.65
C SER A 78 -3.76 -4.36 -7.91
N GLU A 79 -2.50 -4.79 -7.89
CA GLU A 79 -2.12 -6.19 -8.10
C GLU A 79 -2.63 -7.09 -6.96
N ALA A 80 -2.53 -6.62 -5.71
CA ALA A 80 -3.08 -7.31 -4.54
C ALA A 80 -4.58 -7.49 -4.64
N ILE A 81 -5.31 -6.45 -5.02
CA ILE A 81 -6.75 -6.50 -5.24
C ILE A 81 -7.11 -7.51 -6.34
N ALA A 82 -6.32 -7.60 -7.41
CA ALA A 82 -6.56 -8.54 -8.51
C ALA A 82 -6.25 -10.01 -8.12
N THR A 83 -5.37 -10.22 -7.15
CA THR A 83 -4.89 -11.55 -6.75
C THR A 83 -5.66 -12.13 -5.57
N LEU A 84 -6.17 -11.28 -4.68
CA LEU A 84 -6.83 -11.72 -3.45
C LEU A 84 -8.17 -12.43 -3.72
N PRO A 85 -8.59 -13.35 -2.84
CA PRO A 85 -9.95 -13.85 -2.83
C PRO A 85 -10.96 -12.70 -2.72
N ALA A 86 -12.12 -12.83 -3.37
CA ALA A 86 -13.10 -11.75 -3.54
C ALA A 86 -13.47 -10.99 -2.25
N HIS A 87 -13.58 -11.70 -1.12
CA HIS A 87 -13.88 -11.06 0.17
C HIS A 87 -12.77 -10.12 0.65
N ALA A 88 -11.51 -10.59 0.62
CA ALA A 88 -10.35 -9.80 1.02
C ALA A 88 -10.05 -8.68 0.01
N ALA A 89 -10.21 -8.97 -1.28
CA ALA A 89 -10.09 -7.97 -2.34
C ALA A 89 -11.09 -6.83 -2.18
N ARG A 90 -12.33 -7.13 -1.76
CA ARG A 90 -13.35 -6.11 -1.48
C ARG A 90 -12.95 -5.21 -0.31
N GLU A 91 -12.51 -5.78 0.81
CA GLU A 91 -12.10 -4.98 1.96
C GLU A 91 -10.88 -4.10 1.64
N LEU A 92 -9.88 -4.67 0.96
CA LEU A 92 -8.71 -3.90 0.51
C LEU A 92 -9.10 -2.79 -0.47
N ARG A 93 -9.97 -3.09 -1.45
CA ARG A 93 -10.48 -2.09 -2.39
C ARG A 93 -11.19 -0.95 -1.68
N THR A 94 -12.09 -1.24 -0.72
CA THR A 94 -12.75 -0.18 0.06
C THR A 94 -11.77 0.71 0.81
N LEU A 95 -10.69 0.14 1.35
CA LEU A 95 -9.64 0.92 2.00
C LEU A 95 -8.89 1.80 0.99
N VAL A 96 -8.51 1.25 -0.16
CA VAL A 96 -7.77 1.98 -1.20
C VAL A 96 -8.63 3.07 -1.84
N ASP A 97 -9.91 2.81 -2.10
CA ASP A 97 -10.84 3.78 -2.68
C ASP A 97 -10.98 5.03 -1.79
N ARG A 98 -10.97 4.87 -0.45
CA ARG A 98 -10.99 6.00 0.48
C ARG A 98 -9.72 6.84 0.41
N LEU A 99 -8.56 6.21 0.21
CA LEU A 99 -7.28 6.92 0.05
C LEU A 99 -7.23 7.63 -1.31
N ASP A 100 -7.71 6.97 -2.36
CA ASP A 100 -7.83 7.53 -3.70
C ASP A 100 -8.77 8.74 -3.72
N GLU A 101 -9.88 8.70 -2.97
CA GLU A 101 -10.78 9.84 -2.81
C GLU A 101 -10.09 11.04 -2.14
N VAL A 102 -9.24 10.81 -1.13
CA VAL A 102 -8.45 11.88 -0.51
C VAL A 102 -7.51 12.52 -1.52
N LEU A 103 -6.86 11.73 -2.38
CA LEU A 103 -6.02 12.26 -3.45
C LEU A 103 -6.85 13.13 -4.40
N LEU A 104 -7.99 12.61 -4.87
CA LEU A 104 -8.88 13.31 -5.80
C LEU A 104 -9.42 14.62 -5.25
N GLN A 105 -9.70 14.69 -3.94
CA GLN A 105 -10.17 15.90 -3.29
C GLN A 105 -9.08 16.99 -3.16
N ARG A 106 -7.81 16.59 -3.21
CA ARG A 106 -6.66 17.47 -2.92
C ARG A 106 -5.83 17.82 -4.14
N THR A 107 -6.04 17.13 -5.25
CA THR A 107 -5.25 17.29 -6.47
C THR A 107 -6.13 17.60 -7.66
N HIS A 108 -5.59 18.41 -8.58
CA HIS A 108 -6.25 18.68 -9.84
C HIS A 108 -5.74 17.70 -10.90
N HIS A 109 -6.57 17.48 -11.93
CA HIS A 109 -6.10 16.74 -13.09
C HIS A 109 -5.04 17.57 -13.82
N ASP A 110 -3.87 16.99 -14.07
CA ASP A 110 -2.84 17.59 -14.90
C ASP A 110 -3.07 17.20 -16.38
N PRO A 111 -3.51 18.14 -17.25
CA PRO A 111 -3.75 17.86 -18.66
C PRO A 111 -2.47 17.62 -19.46
N GLN A 112 -1.28 17.89 -18.90
CA GLN A 112 0.00 17.67 -19.57
C GLN A 112 0.54 16.25 -19.38
N THR A 113 -0.06 15.46 -18.49
CA THR A 113 0.30 14.06 -18.31
C THR A 113 -0.27 13.17 -19.42
N PRO A 114 0.53 12.24 -19.97
CA PRO A 114 0.08 11.29 -20.99
C PRO A 114 -1.21 10.55 -20.61
N VAL A 115 -2.06 10.23 -21.59
CA VAL A 115 -3.36 9.58 -21.34
C VAL A 115 -3.20 8.14 -20.89
N GLU A 116 -2.12 7.49 -21.34
CA GLU A 116 -1.71 6.14 -21.00
C GLU A 116 -1.27 5.98 -19.55
N ASP A 117 -0.91 7.07 -18.88
CA ASP A 117 -0.48 7.02 -17.49
C ASP A 117 -1.69 6.72 -16.58
N PRO A 118 -1.48 5.92 -15.52
CA PRO A 118 -2.52 5.69 -14.53
C PRO A 118 -3.05 7.00 -13.95
N TRP A 119 -4.36 7.09 -13.74
CA TRP A 119 -5.01 8.35 -13.36
C TRP A 119 -4.43 9.01 -12.11
N TRP A 120 -3.83 8.26 -11.18
CA TRP A 120 -3.20 8.77 -9.97
C TRP A 120 -1.84 9.44 -10.21
N GLN A 121 -1.15 9.10 -11.30
CA GLN A 121 0.06 9.81 -11.78
C GLN A 121 -0.29 11.12 -12.50
N ARG A 122 -1.56 11.26 -12.90
CA ARG A 122 -2.07 12.39 -13.69
C ARG A 122 -2.64 13.51 -12.81
N ARG A 123 -2.08 13.65 -11.60
CA ARG A 123 -2.57 14.50 -10.52
C ARG A 123 -1.44 15.37 -9.94
N PHE A 124 -1.72 16.66 -9.73
CA PHE A 124 -0.83 17.63 -9.06
C PHE A 124 -1.53 18.33 -7.89
#